data_AF-A0A8T1YP60-F1
#
_entry.id   AF-A0A8T1YP60-F1
#
_cell.length_a   1.000
_cell.length_b   1.000
_cell.length_c   1.000
_cell.angle_alpha   90.00
_cell.angle_beta   90.00
_cell.angle_gamma   90.00
#
_symmetry.space_group_name_H-M   'P 1'
#
loop_
_entity.id
_entity.type
_entity.pdbx_description
1 polymer ?
#
loop_
_entity_poly.entity_id
_entity_poly.type
_entity_poly.pdbx_seq_one_letter_code
_entity_poly.pdbx_strand_id
1 'polypeptide(L)'
;MNSDSIPIDLITEICSRLPAKSIARFRCVSKLWSSILRRPYFTELFLTRSSAKPRILFAIEGDGWWSLFSLPQTLMSPYDESSSSLVVTAKYHMDFHQDPNMWIHPSSDRHFSCGYASGLIYFYSMCIKLKDDYVEVPSICNPNTGQYAILPSLERGVEGFEKPFSFLGFDPIDKQYKVLKPHQGCGGYHRIVTLGNGTGKMRWRTIKCPLPHDPVSEGICINGVLYYLDAIELYMWILEDVEKHEWSKYAYTLWDDKFFVDDDKYAHVVVVGVTSMGEIILSMGYYTSDQPFYVFYFNPKNNTIQRVEIRGLEECDYDHLRHMVYTFVDHVEDLNVNDSKLLNSSIYAPYVKTKEEEKDEE
;
A
#
# COMPACT_ATOMS: atom_id res chain seq x y z
N MET A 1 -42.13 -27.47 -13.04
CA MET A 1 -41.88 -26.01 -13.07
C MET A 1 -40.41 -25.82 -13.41
N ASN A 2 -40.08 -25.48 -14.66
CA ASN A 2 -38.73 -25.10 -15.05
C ASN A 2 -38.44 -23.75 -14.39
N SER A 3 -37.54 -23.71 -13.42
CA SER A 3 -36.99 -22.43 -12.98
C SER A 3 -36.04 -21.96 -14.09
N ASP A 4 -36.36 -20.85 -14.75
CA ASP A 4 -35.47 -20.16 -15.67
C ASP A 4 -34.22 -19.69 -14.91
N SER A 5 -33.24 -20.59 -14.78
CA SER A 5 -31.98 -20.31 -14.12
C SER A 5 -31.13 -19.46 -15.06
N ILE A 6 -30.68 -18.30 -14.59
CA ILE A 6 -29.74 -17.45 -15.30
C ILE A 6 -28.52 -18.29 -15.72
N PRO A 7 -28.13 -18.28 -17.02
CA PRO A 7 -26.93 -18.95 -17.50
C PRO A 7 -25.68 -18.60 -16.69
N ILE A 8 -24.82 -19.61 -16.44
CA ILE A 8 -23.59 -19.46 -15.64
C ILE A 8 -22.68 -18.37 -16.21
N ASP A 9 -22.61 -18.26 -17.53
CA ASP A 9 -21.78 -17.26 -18.21
C ASP A 9 -22.26 -15.84 -17.92
N LEU A 10 -23.57 -15.63 -17.84
CA LEU A 10 -24.15 -14.34 -17.47
C LEU A 10 -23.92 -14.02 -15.99
N ILE A 11 -24.04 -15.00 -15.09
CA ILE A 11 -23.70 -14.83 -13.67
C ILE A 11 -22.23 -14.40 -13.54
N THR A 12 -21.34 -15.08 -14.26
CA THR A 12 -19.89 -14.80 -14.28
C THR A 12 -19.61 -13.39 -14.82
N GLU A 13 -20.26 -13.02 -15.92
CA GLU A 13 -20.10 -11.72 -16.57
C GLU A 13 -20.60 -10.57 -15.68
N ILE A 14 -21.76 -10.73 -15.04
CA ILE A 14 -22.32 -9.75 -14.11
C ILE A 14 -21.44 -9.62 -12.87
N CYS A 15 -21.12 -10.75 -12.23
CA CYS A 15 -20.36 -10.75 -10.99
C CYS A 15 -18.95 -10.20 -11.18
N SER A 16 -18.28 -10.48 -12.30
CA SER A 16 -16.94 -9.97 -12.56
C SER A 16 -16.87 -8.44 -12.75
N ARG A 17 -18.01 -7.73 -12.75
CA ARG A 17 -18.10 -6.26 -12.80
C ARG A 17 -18.50 -5.64 -11.46
N LEU A 18 -18.77 -6.45 -10.43
CA LEU A 18 -19.19 -5.97 -9.12
C LEU A 18 -17.99 -5.86 -8.16
N PRO A 19 -18.09 -5.05 -7.09
CA PRO A 19 -17.04 -4.97 -6.08
C PRO A 19 -16.81 -6.31 -5.37
N ALA A 20 -15.58 -6.58 -4.94
CA ALA A 20 -15.18 -7.79 -4.22
C ALA A 20 -16.03 -8.07 -2.98
N LYS A 21 -16.44 -7.02 -2.25
CA LYS A 21 -17.34 -7.11 -1.09
C LYS A 21 -18.72 -7.69 -1.47
N SER A 22 -19.26 -7.33 -2.63
CA SER A 22 -20.50 -7.90 -3.15
C SER A 22 -20.31 -9.37 -3.53
N ILE A 23 -19.18 -9.70 -4.16
CA ILE A 23 -18.84 -11.08 -4.51
C ILE A 23 -18.70 -11.97 -3.28
N ALA A 24 -18.08 -11.48 -2.22
CA ALA A 24 -18.02 -12.18 -0.94
C ALA A 24 -19.42 -12.51 -0.39
N ARG A 25 -20.36 -11.55 -0.45
CA ARG A 25 -21.76 -11.78 -0.05
C ARG A 25 -22.48 -12.76 -0.98
N PHE A 26 -22.24 -12.69 -2.28
CA PHE A 26 -22.88 -13.56 -3.27
C PHE A 26 -22.45 -15.03 -3.17
N ARG A 27 -21.27 -15.31 -2.60
CA ARG A 27 -20.86 -16.68 -2.24
C ARG A 27 -21.80 -17.35 -1.22
N CYS A 28 -22.61 -16.58 -0.50
CA CYS A 28 -23.58 -17.07 0.48
C CYS A 28 -25.00 -17.25 -0.10
N VAL A 29 -25.26 -16.84 -1.34
CA VAL A 29 -26.60 -16.89 -1.95
C VAL A 29 -27.05 -18.31 -2.24
N SER A 30 -26.14 -19.16 -2.76
CA SER A 30 -26.42 -20.59 -2.97
C SER A 30 -25.12 -21.38 -3.17
N LYS A 31 -25.19 -22.71 -3.08
CA LYS A 31 -24.05 -23.60 -3.36
C LYS A 31 -23.52 -23.43 -4.80
N LEU A 32 -24.41 -23.21 -5.77
CA LEU A 32 -24.04 -23.00 -7.17
C LEU A 32 -23.24 -21.71 -7.34
N TRP A 33 -23.74 -20.59 -6.78
CA TRP A 33 -23.04 -19.30 -6.82
C TRP A 33 -21.69 -19.37 -6.09
N SER A 34 -21.66 -20.02 -4.91
CA SER A 34 -20.41 -20.23 -4.18
C SER A 34 -19.37 -21.01 -5.01
N SER A 35 -19.82 -22.04 -5.73
CA SER A 35 -18.94 -22.83 -6.62
C SER A 35 -18.43 -21.99 -7.79
N ILE A 36 -19.29 -21.24 -8.48
CA ILE A 36 -18.92 -20.39 -9.63
C ILE A 36 -17.90 -19.33 -9.21
N LEU A 37 -18.17 -18.60 -8.13
CA LEU A 37 -17.36 -17.45 -7.66
C LEU A 37 -16.05 -17.86 -6.95
N ARG A 38 -15.78 -19.16 -6.83
CA ARG A 38 -14.51 -19.74 -6.35
C ARG A 38 -13.70 -20.39 -7.47
N ARG A 39 -14.20 -20.43 -8.72
CA ARG A 39 -13.46 -21.03 -9.83
C ARG A 39 -12.22 -20.17 -10.15
N PRO A 40 -11.06 -20.78 -10.42
CA PRO A 40 -9.86 -20.06 -10.86
C PRO A 40 -10.14 -19.13 -12.03
N TYR A 41 -10.91 -19.58 -13.01
CA TYR A 41 -11.32 -18.76 -14.15
C TYR A 41 -12.05 -17.47 -13.75
N PHE A 42 -13.00 -17.54 -12.80
CA PHE A 42 -13.73 -16.37 -12.35
C PHE A 42 -12.80 -15.38 -11.65
N THR A 43 -11.92 -15.90 -10.80
CA THR A 43 -10.92 -15.11 -10.08
C THR A 43 -9.96 -14.40 -11.04
N GLU A 44 -9.41 -15.10 -12.04
CA GLU A 44 -8.52 -14.50 -13.03
C GLU A 44 -9.24 -13.45 -13.88
N LEU A 45 -10.49 -13.72 -14.28
CA LEU A 45 -11.32 -12.75 -15.00
C LEU A 45 -11.58 -11.50 -14.15
N PHE A 46 -11.90 -11.69 -12.87
CA PHE A 46 -12.13 -10.59 -11.92
C PHE A 46 -10.87 -9.74 -11.77
N LEU A 47 -9.72 -10.38 -11.50
CA LEU A 47 -8.44 -9.69 -11.36
C LEU A 47 -8.07 -8.93 -12.63
N THR A 48 -8.20 -9.55 -13.81
CA THR A 48 -7.93 -8.92 -15.11
C THR A 48 -8.79 -7.65 -15.29
N ARG A 49 -10.07 -7.72 -14.93
CA ARG A 49 -10.97 -6.56 -15.01
C ARG A 49 -10.63 -5.47 -13.99
N SER A 50 -10.26 -5.86 -12.78
CA SER A 50 -9.82 -4.88 -11.77
C SER A 50 -8.50 -4.23 -12.15
N SER A 51 -7.55 -4.96 -12.71
CA SER A 51 -6.27 -4.42 -13.20
C SER A 51 -6.45 -3.47 -14.38
N ALA A 52 -7.47 -3.67 -15.21
CA ALA A 52 -7.82 -2.72 -16.27
C ALA A 52 -8.46 -1.42 -15.74
N LYS A 53 -8.84 -1.37 -14.45
CA LYS A 53 -9.50 -0.24 -13.80
C LYS A 53 -8.91 0.01 -12.41
N PRO A 54 -7.63 0.39 -12.33
CA PRO A 54 -6.97 0.62 -11.06
C PRO A 54 -7.65 1.74 -10.27
N ARG A 55 -7.47 1.69 -8.97
CA ARG A 55 -8.03 2.64 -8.01
C ARG A 55 -6.89 3.31 -7.26
N ILE A 56 -7.14 4.53 -6.80
CA ILE A 56 -6.33 5.13 -5.74
C ILE A 56 -6.97 4.71 -4.43
N LEU A 57 -6.16 4.16 -3.53
CA LEU A 57 -6.53 3.80 -2.17
C LEU A 57 -5.96 4.86 -1.23
N PHE A 58 -6.80 5.40 -0.34
CA PHE A 58 -6.37 6.25 0.76
C PHE A 58 -6.49 5.50 2.08
N ALA A 59 -5.54 5.71 2.97
CA ALA A 59 -5.67 5.41 4.38
C ALA A 59 -5.48 6.70 5.17
N ILE A 60 -6.50 7.07 5.95
CA ILE A 60 -6.46 8.22 6.84
C ILE A 60 -6.17 7.69 8.25
N GLU A 61 -5.12 8.21 8.85
CA GLU A 61 -4.70 7.84 10.20
C GLU A 61 -5.60 8.48 11.26
N GLY A 62 -6.24 7.65 12.09
CA GLY A 62 -6.85 8.02 13.37
C GLY A 62 -5.99 7.55 14.56
N ASP A 63 -6.49 7.72 15.78
CA ASP A 63 -5.76 7.36 17.01
C ASP A 63 -5.64 5.83 17.19
N GLY A 64 -4.69 5.21 16.49
CA GLY A 64 -4.43 3.77 16.55
C GLY A 64 -5.16 2.93 15.49
N TRP A 65 -5.92 3.54 14.58
CA TRP A 65 -6.61 2.87 13.47
C TRP A 65 -6.48 3.64 12.16
N TRP A 66 -6.77 2.97 11.04
CA TRP A 66 -6.76 3.58 9.70
C TRP A 66 -8.12 3.48 9.03
N SER A 67 -8.69 4.58 8.56
CA SER A 67 -9.91 4.57 7.74
C SER A 67 -9.56 4.46 6.26
N LEU A 68 -10.06 3.43 5.59
CA LEU A 68 -9.72 3.13 4.20
C LEU A 68 -10.78 3.62 3.21
N PHE A 69 -10.33 4.34 2.19
CA PHE A 69 -11.15 4.89 1.12
C PHE A 69 -10.57 4.55 -0.25
N SER A 70 -11.38 4.62 -1.31
CA SER A 70 -10.83 4.56 -2.67
C SER A 70 -11.61 5.35 -3.71
N LEU A 71 -10.94 5.68 -4.81
CA LEU A 71 -11.56 6.22 -6.02
C LEU A 71 -11.00 5.54 -7.28
N PRO A 72 -11.69 5.59 -8.42
CA PRO A 72 -11.10 5.22 -9.71
C PRO A 72 -9.85 6.08 -10.00
N GLN A 73 -8.75 5.48 -10.45
CA GLN A 73 -7.52 6.21 -10.76
C GLN A 73 -7.56 6.87 -12.13
N THR A 74 -8.23 6.25 -13.10
CA THR A 74 -8.51 6.85 -14.42
C THR A 74 -9.66 7.84 -14.29
N LEU A 75 -9.37 9.01 -13.72
CA LEU A 75 -10.29 10.14 -13.71
C LEU A 75 -10.22 10.98 -14.99
N MET A 76 -9.31 10.65 -15.94
CA MET A 76 -9.07 11.50 -17.10
C MET A 76 -8.83 10.74 -18.42
N SER A 77 -9.67 11.10 -19.39
CA SER A 77 -9.37 11.05 -20.82
C SER A 77 -8.90 12.46 -21.22
N PRO A 78 -7.85 12.61 -22.03
CA PRO A 78 -7.24 13.90 -22.39
C PRO A 78 -8.11 14.83 -23.28
N TYR A 79 -9.43 14.61 -23.36
CA TYR A 79 -10.33 15.32 -24.28
C TYR A 79 -11.38 16.22 -23.63
N ASP A 80 -11.47 16.29 -22.30
CA ASP A 80 -12.33 17.28 -21.62
C ASP A 80 -11.48 18.44 -21.08
N GLU A 81 -11.12 19.36 -21.98
CA GLU A 81 -10.38 20.61 -21.70
C GLU A 81 -11.20 21.66 -20.91
N SER A 82 -12.32 21.28 -20.30
CA SER A 82 -13.23 22.24 -19.67
C SER A 82 -13.70 21.79 -18.29
N SER A 83 -12.77 21.70 -17.34
CA SER A 83 -13.05 22.03 -15.94
C SER A 83 -11.76 22.28 -15.16
N SER A 84 -11.47 23.54 -14.85
CA SER A 84 -10.52 23.88 -13.79
C SER A 84 -11.10 23.38 -12.46
N SER A 85 -10.45 22.42 -11.81
CA SER A 85 -10.93 21.69 -10.62
C SER A 85 -12.00 20.63 -10.94
N LEU A 86 -11.61 19.35 -10.80
CA LEU A 86 -12.53 18.21 -10.76
C LEU A 86 -12.83 17.87 -9.30
N VAL A 87 -14.09 17.58 -8.98
CA VAL A 87 -14.50 17.15 -7.64
C VAL A 87 -14.96 15.70 -7.72
N VAL A 88 -14.39 14.84 -6.87
CA VAL A 88 -14.67 13.39 -6.85
C VAL A 88 -14.92 12.93 -5.43
N THR A 89 -15.92 12.07 -5.23
CA THR A 89 -16.21 11.48 -3.92
C THR A 89 -15.45 10.17 -3.74
N ALA A 90 -14.62 10.09 -2.69
CA ALA A 90 -13.98 8.86 -2.28
C ALA A 90 -15.00 7.92 -1.65
N LYS A 91 -14.87 6.63 -1.93
CA LYS A 91 -15.73 5.58 -1.37
C LYS A 91 -15.09 5.00 -0.12
N TYR A 92 -15.75 5.15 1.03
CA TYR A 92 -15.41 4.47 2.27
C TYR A 92 -15.52 2.93 2.12
N HIS A 93 -14.55 2.21 2.68
CA HIS A 93 -14.53 0.75 2.69
C HIS A 93 -14.71 0.15 4.08
N MET A 94 -13.81 0.54 4.99
CA MET A 94 -13.75 0.06 6.37
C MET A 94 -12.73 0.85 7.20
N ASP A 95 -12.87 0.79 8.52
CA ASP A 95 -11.79 1.09 9.44
C ASP A 95 -10.95 -0.18 9.63
N PHE A 96 -9.69 -0.08 9.22
CA PHE A 96 -8.66 -1.03 9.54
C PHE A 96 -8.21 -0.79 10.97
N HIS A 97 -8.94 -1.42 11.88
CA HIS A 97 -8.55 -1.89 13.21
C HIS A 97 -9.84 -2.21 14.01
N GLN A 98 -10.12 -3.49 14.29
CA GLN A 98 -11.29 -3.92 15.09
C GLN A 98 -10.91 -4.76 16.32
N ASP A 99 -9.61 -5.01 16.52
CA ASP A 99 -9.13 -5.86 17.61
C ASP A 99 -8.57 -5.00 18.74
N PRO A 100 -9.17 -4.98 19.94
CA PRO A 100 -8.69 -4.18 21.07
C PRO A 100 -7.29 -4.58 21.57
N ASN A 101 -6.74 -5.70 21.11
CA ASN A 101 -5.39 -6.16 21.46
C ASN A 101 -4.32 -5.72 20.47
N MET A 102 -4.66 -4.90 19.48
CA MET A 102 -3.73 -4.42 18.47
C MET A 102 -3.79 -2.88 18.45
N TRP A 103 -2.79 -2.22 17.86
CA TRP A 103 -2.93 -0.86 17.35
C TRP A 103 -1.80 -0.55 16.37
N ILE A 104 -2.04 0.47 15.56
CA ILE A 104 -1.06 1.02 14.61
C ILE A 104 -0.39 2.20 15.30
N HIS A 105 0.95 2.23 15.33
CA HIS A 105 1.64 3.41 15.84
C HIS A 105 1.32 4.63 14.96
N PRO A 106 1.16 5.82 15.57
CA PRO A 106 0.97 7.02 14.80
C PRO A 106 2.22 7.33 13.97
N SER A 107 2.05 8.00 12.83
CA SER A 107 3.11 8.44 11.92
C SER A 107 4.21 9.29 12.60
N SER A 108 3.85 9.97 13.69
CA SER A 108 4.78 10.74 14.49
C SER A 108 5.79 9.86 15.26
N ASP A 109 5.52 8.57 15.40
CA ASP A 109 6.42 7.61 16.03
C ASP A 109 7.55 7.21 15.07
N ARG A 110 8.80 7.30 15.53
CA ARG A 110 9.98 6.91 14.76
C ARG A 110 10.07 5.42 14.48
N HIS A 111 9.16 4.61 15.02
CA HIS A 111 9.08 3.19 14.75
C HIS A 111 8.06 2.84 13.66
N PHE A 112 7.30 3.81 13.14
CA PHE A 112 6.30 3.56 12.12
C PHE A 112 6.88 3.69 10.70
N SER A 113 6.61 2.70 9.84
CA SER A 113 6.70 2.85 8.39
C SER A 113 5.72 1.91 7.73
N CYS A 114 5.17 2.33 6.59
CA CYS A 114 4.27 1.50 5.81
C CYS A 114 4.67 1.46 4.34
N GLY A 115 4.22 0.42 3.65
CA GLY A 115 4.41 0.29 2.21
C GLY A 115 3.22 -0.38 1.57
N TYR A 116 3.00 -0.13 0.29
CA TYR A 116 1.97 -0.80 -0.49
C TYR A 116 2.57 -1.44 -1.72
N ALA A 117 2.19 -2.68 -1.99
CA ALA A 117 2.53 -3.34 -3.24
C ALA A 117 1.41 -4.30 -3.62
N SER A 118 1.01 -4.30 -4.89
CA SER A 118 0.17 -5.32 -5.53
C SER A 118 -1.08 -5.79 -4.75
N GLY A 119 -1.75 -4.90 -4.01
CA GLY A 119 -2.96 -5.25 -3.27
C GLY A 119 -2.77 -5.43 -1.76
N LEU A 120 -1.54 -5.37 -1.24
CA LEU A 120 -1.24 -5.52 0.18
C LEU A 120 -0.59 -4.27 0.76
N ILE A 121 -0.98 -3.92 1.99
CA ILE A 121 -0.31 -2.92 2.84
C ILE A 121 0.63 -3.67 3.77
N TYR A 122 1.85 -3.19 3.93
CA TYR A 122 2.82 -3.65 4.91
C TYR A 122 2.98 -2.60 6.00
N PHE A 123 3.02 -3.06 7.25
CA PHE A 123 3.35 -2.25 8.41
C PHE A 123 4.65 -2.78 9.02
N TYR A 124 5.63 -1.91 9.22
CA TYR A 124 6.89 -2.32 9.84
C TYR A 124 6.75 -2.60 11.34
N SER A 125 5.95 -1.79 12.04
CA SER A 125 5.75 -1.90 13.48
C SER A 125 4.27 -1.78 13.82
N MET A 126 3.60 -2.92 13.86
CA MET A 126 2.24 -3.04 14.38
C MET A 126 2.32 -3.59 15.82
N CYS A 127 1.67 -2.92 16.76
CA CYS A 127 1.66 -3.39 18.15
C CYS A 127 0.59 -4.45 18.33
N ILE A 128 0.96 -5.56 18.96
CA ILE A 128 0.05 -6.66 19.29
C ILE A 128 0.29 -7.06 20.74
N LYS A 129 -0.80 -7.25 21.48
CA LYS A 129 -0.79 -7.79 22.82
C LYS A 129 -0.56 -9.29 22.77
N LEU A 130 0.53 -9.75 23.35
CA LEU A 130 0.84 -11.16 23.56
C LEU A 130 0.85 -11.44 25.06
N LYS A 131 -0.22 -12.08 25.54
CA LYS A 131 -0.49 -12.29 26.98
C LYS A 131 -0.61 -10.95 27.73
N ASP A 132 0.40 -10.60 28.53
CA ASP A 132 0.46 -9.42 29.39
C ASP A 132 1.47 -8.36 28.90
N ASP A 133 2.12 -8.60 27.76
CA ASP A 133 3.09 -7.68 27.18
C ASP A 133 2.68 -7.25 25.76
N TYR A 134 3.20 -6.11 25.33
CA TYR A 134 2.98 -5.57 23.99
C TYR A 134 4.24 -5.72 23.16
N VAL A 135 4.05 -6.31 21.98
CA VAL A 135 5.14 -6.59 21.06
C VAL A 135 4.86 -5.91 19.73
N GLU A 136 5.87 -5.18 19.26
CA GLU A 136 5.92 -4.65 17.90
C GLU A 136 6.34 -5.73 16.92
N VAL A 137 5.51 -5.95 15.90
CA VAL A 137 5.78 -6.94 14.86
C VAL A 137 5.55 -6.36 13.47
N PRO A 138 6.35 -6.77 12.48
CA PRO A 138 6.05 -6.48 11.09
C PRO A 138 4.81 -7.26 10.67
N SER A 139 3.94 -6.64 9.88
CA SER A 139 2.70 -7.28 9.41
C SER A 139 2.33 -6.88 7.99
N ILE A 140 1.53 -7.72 7.33
CA ILE A 140 0.90 -7.42 6.05
C ILE A 140 -0.61 -7.46 6.20
N CYS A 141 -1.31 -6.59 5.50
CA CYS A 141 -2.76 -6.41 5.55
C CYS A 141 -3.33 -6.41 4.14
N ASN A 142 -4.49 -7.07 3.98
CA ASN A 142 -5.34 -6.93 2.82
C ASN A 142 -6.38 -5.81 3.06
N PRO A 143 -6.24 -4.62 2.46
CA PRO A 143 -7.16 -3.51 2.65
C PRO A 143 -8.59 -3.78 2.13
N ASN A 144 -8.79 -4.82 1.31
CA ASN A 144 -10.12 -5.19 0.81
C ASN A 144 -10.91 -6.05 1.81
N THR A 145 -10.21 -6.79 2.68
CA THR A 145 -10.84 -7.74 3.61
C THR A 145 -10.57 -7.42 5.07
N GLY A 146 -9.61 -6.55 5.37
CA GLY A 146 -9.12 -6.26 6.72
C GLY A 146 -8.33 -7.41 7.35
N GLN A 147 -8.11 -8.52 6.63
CA GLN A 147 -7.30 -9.63 7.12
C GLN A 147 -5.82 -9.23 7.14
N TYR A 148 -5.09 -9.69 8.14
CA TYR A 148 -3.68 -9.42 8.30
C TYR A 148 -2.90 -10.68 8.67
N ALA A 149 -1.59 -10.63 8.49
CA ALA A 149 -0.66 -11.65 8.95
C ALA A 149 0.60 -11.03 9.53
N ILE A 150 1.14 -11.70 10.53
CA ILE A 150 2.35 -11.29 11.24
C ILE A 150 3.54 -11.92 10.53
N LEU A 151 4.55 -11.11 10.23
CA LEU A 151 5.79 -11.57 9.63
C LEU A 151 6.84 -11.87 10.73
N PRO A 152 7.83 -12.74 10.45
CA PRO A 152 8.91 -13.01 11.39
C PRO A 152 9.64 -11.72 11.78
N SER A 153 9.69 -11.41 13.08
CA SER A 153 10.43 -10.24 13.56
C SER A 153 11.93 -10.43 13.36
N LEU A 154 12.62 -9.31 13.16
CA LEU A 154 14.06 -9.26 13.25
C LEU A 154 14.42 -9.17 14.73
N GLU A 155 15.38 -9.96 15.21
CA GLU A 155 16.02 -9.66 16.49
C GLU A 155 16.56 -8.23 16.41
N ARG A 156 16.02 -7.33 17.23
CA ARG A 156 16.57 -5.98 17.39
C ARG A 156 18.01 -6.16 17.84
N GLY A 157 18.96 -5.69 17.03
CA GLY A 157 20.34 -5.53 17.50
C GLY A 157 20.34 -4.67 18.77
N VAL A 158 21.28 -4.94 19.67
CA VAL A 158 21.41 -4.33 21.01
C VAL A 158 21.62 -2.79 20.97
N GLU A 159 21.63 -2.17 19.80
CA GLU A 159 21.85 -0.72 19.64
C GLU A 159 20.61 -0.07 19.00
N GLY A 160 19.91 0.76 19.80
CA GLY A 160 18.66 1.45 19.47
C GLY A 160 18.76 2.57 18.43
N PHE A 161 19.45 2.33 17.30
CA PHE A 161 19.65 3.31 16.23
C PHE A 161 19.30 2.80 14.81
N GLU A 162 18.65 1.63 14.67
CA GLU A 162 18.20 1.18 13.36
C GLU A 162 17.01 2.04 12.87
N LYS A 163 17.15 2.69 11.70
CA LYS A 163 16.03 3.37 11.03
C LYS A 163 14.88 2.39 10.79
N PRO A 164 13.61 2.80 10.95
CA PRO A 164 12.44 1.93 10.82
C PRO A 164 12.12 1.51 9.39
N PHE A 165 12.80 2.06 8.38
CA PHE A 165 12.36 1.92 7.00
C PHE A 165 12.51 0.49 6.51
N SER A 166 11.38 -0.14 6.20
CA SER A 166 11.30 -1.40 5.47
C SER A 166 10.33 -1.23 4.31
N PHE A 167 10.74 -1.65 3.13
CA PHE A 167 10.02 -1.41 1.89
C PHE A 167 9.38 -2.70 1.40
N LEU A 168 8.07 -2.68 1.19
CA LEU A 168 7.36 -3.76 0.51
C LEU A 168 7.50 -3.56 -1.01
N GLY A 169 7.87 -4.63 -1.70
CA GLY A 169 7.87 -4.71 -3.15
C GLY A 169 7.17 -5.97 -3.64
N PHE A 170 6.69 -5.94 -4.87
CA PHE A 170 6.13 -7.09 -5.56
C PHE A 170 6.93 -7.39 -6.82
N ASP A 171 7.33 -8.63 -6.97
CA ASP A 171 7.99 -9.17 -8.16
C ASP A 171 6.90 -9.75 -9.09
N PRO A 172 6.58 -9.08 -10.21
CA PRO A 172 5.52 -9.54 -11.10
C PRO A 172 5.91 -10.77 -11.92
N ILE A 173 7.21 -11.09 -12.06
CA ILE A 173 7.70 -12.24 -12.84
C ILE A 173 7.42 -13.52 -12.06
N ASP A 174 7.93 -13.57 -10.83
CA ASP A 174 7.77 -14.73 -9.95
C ASP A 174 6.47 -14.68 -9.13
N LYS A 175 5.72 -13.57 -9.21
CA LYS A 175 4.50 -13.26 -8.44
C LYS A 175 4.73 -13.36 -6.94
N GLN A 176 5.81 -12.74 -6.46
CA GLN A 176 6.26 -12.84 -5.08
C GLN A 176 6.37 -11.47 -4.42
N TYR A 177 5.91 -11.39 -3.17
CA TYR A 177 6.17 -10.22 -2.34
C TYR A 177 7.55 -10.31 -1.71
N LYS A 178 8.22 -9.19 -1.59
CA LYS A 178 9.53 -9.07 -0.97
C LYS A 178 9.52 -7.87 -0.03
N VAL A 179 10.05 -8.02 1.18
CA VAL A 179 10.26 -6.90 2.10
C VAL A 179 11.75 -6.66 2.21
N LEU A 180 12.20 -5.45 1.88
CA LEU A 180 13.59 -5.01 1.93
C LEU A 180 13.79 -4.09 3.14
N LYS A 181 14.74 -4.43 4.00
CA LYS A 181 15.20 -3.57 5.10
C LYS A 181 16.66 -3.16 4.82
N PRO A 182 16.96 -1.89 4.54
CA PRO A 182 18.33 -1.44 4.41
C PRO A 182 19.09 -1.66 5.71
N HIS A 183 20.34 -2.14 5.64
CA HIS A 183 21.22 -2.15 6.81
C HIS A 183 21.77 -0.74 7.04
N GLN A 184 21.97 -0.37 8.31
CA GLN A 184 22.63 0.87 8.67
C GLN A 184 24.11 0.86 8.23
N GLY A 185 24.57 1.92 7.56
CA GLY A 185 25.98 2.16 7.24
C GLY A 185 26.38 1.98 5.77
N CYS A 186 27.53 2.57 5.41
CA CYS A 186 28.09 2.67 4.04
C CYS A 186 28.53 1.34 3.39
N GLY A 187 28.10 0.19 3.91
CA GLY A 187 28.51 -1.13 3.42
C GLY A 187 27.68 -1.68 2.27
N GLY A 188 26.56 -1.04 1.93
CA GLY A 188 25.64 -1.50 0.89
C GLY A 188 24.96 -2.83 1.22
N TYR A 189 25.00 -3.33 2.46
CA TYR A 189 24.26 -4.56 2.79
C TYR A 189 22.80 -4.23 3.09
N HIS A 190 21.87 -5.04 2.64
CA HIS A 190 20.44 -4.94 2.97
C HIS A 190 19.91 -6.31 3.36
N ARG A 191 18.83 -6.37 4.12
CA ARG A 191 18.13 -7.62 4.44
C ARG A 191 16.87 -7.70 3.60
N ILE A 192 16.57 -8.87 3.06
CA ILE A 192 15.35 -9.12 2.29
C ILE A 192 14.67 -10.38 2.79
N VAL A 193 13.35 -10.36 2.87
CA VAL A 193 12.52 -11.57 3.04
C VAL A 193 11.58 -11.68 1.84
N THR A 194 11.36 -12.90 1.38
CA THR A 194 10.42 -13.20 0.30
C THR A 194 9.21 -13.90 0.90
N LEU A 195 8.01 -13.36 0.65
CA LEU A 195 6.76 -13.89 1.15
C LEU A 195 6.16 -14.81 0.10
N GLY A 196 5.78 -16.01 0.51
CA GLY A 196 5.13 -16.99 -0.35
C GLY A 196 6.12 -17.81 -1.19
N ASN A 197 6.39 -19.02 -0.72
CA ASN A 197 6.53 -20.18 -1.59
C ASN A 197 6.10 -21.41 -0.78
N GLY A 198 5.26 -22.27 -1.35
CA GLY A 198 4.54 -23.35 -0.64
C GLY A 198 5.39 -24.43 0.04
N THR A 199 6.70 -24.24 0.14
CA THR A 199 7.68 -25.15 0.77
C THR A 199 8.85 -24.41 1.44
N GLY A 200 8.98 -23.09 1.30
CA GLY A 200 10.12 -22.31 1.80
C GLY A 200 9.85 -21.65 3.14
N LYS A 201 10.75 -21.81 4.12
CA LYS A 201 10.70 -21.06 5.38
C LYS A 201 10.88 -19.56 5.10
N MET A 202 9.93 -18.71 5.53
CA MET A 202 10.07 -17.25 5.54
C MET A 202 11.27 -16.87 6.41
N ARG A 203 12.37 -16.43 5.79
CA ARG A 203 13.62 -16.09 6.48
C ARG A 203 14.25 -14.86 5.84
N TRP A 204 14.72 -13.95 6.69
CA TRP A 204 15.55 -12.83 6.28
C TRP A 204 16.90 -13.32 5.74
N ARG A 205 17.33 -12.78 4.62
CA ARG A 205 18.67 -13.01 4.03
C ARG A 205 19.34 -11.69 3.69
N THR A 206 20.66 -11.64 3.82
CA THR A 206 21.44 -10.44 3.48
C THR A 206 21.74 -10.41 1.98
N ILE A 207 21.60 -9.24 1.38
CA ILE A 207 21.98 -8.93 0.00
C ILE A 207 22.97 -7.76 0.00
N LYS A 208 23.76 -7.63 -1.07
CA LYS A 208 24.69 -6.52 -1.26
C LYS A 208 24.19 -5.63 -2.39
N CYS A 209 23.83 -4.41 -2.06
CA CYS A 209 23.62 -3.30 -2.96
C CYS A 209 24.96 -2.78 -3.48
N PRO A 210 25.09 -2.59 -4.80
CA PRO A 210 26.30 -2.04 -5.41
C PRO A 210 26.49 -0.54 -5.14
N LEU A 211 25.45 0.17 -4.69
CA LEU A 211 25.46 1.63 -4.49
C LEU A 211 25.24 1.99 -3.02
N PRO A 212 26.20 2.65 -2.35
CA PRO A 212 25.98 3.18 -1.01
C PRO A 212 25.03 4.37 -1.08
N HIS A 213 23.86 4.26 -0.44
CA HIS A 213 22.89 5.33 -0.30
C HIS A 213 22.13 5.20 1.03
N ASP A 214 21.63 6.32 1.56
CA ASP A 214 20.86 6.37 2.80
C ASP A 214 19.48 6.99 2.51
N PRO A 215 18.39 6.22 2.50
CA PRO A 215 17.06 6.76 2.19
C PRO A 215 16.59 7.73 3.30
N VAL A 216 15.99 8.83 2.86
CA VAL A 216 15.44 9.89 3.73
C VAL A 216 13.91 10.00 3.68
N SER A 217 13.24 9.26 2.80
CA SER A 217 11.76 9.20 2.71
C SER A 217 11.25 7.76 2.73
N GLU A 218 9.96 7.60 3.06
CA GLU A 218 9.20 6.42 2.68
C GLU A 218 9.27 6.29 1.15
N GLY A 219 9.62 5.10 0.67
CA GLY A 219 9.92 4.85 -0.73
C GLY A 219 8.78 4.09 -1.40
N ILE A 220 8.55 4.35 -2.68
CA ILE A 220 7.51 3.70 -3.48
C ILE A 220 8.11 2.62 -4.38
N CYS A 221 7.51 1.44 -4.40
CA CYS A 221 7.91 0.37 -5.32
C CYS A 221 7.02 0.41 -6.58
N ILE A 222 7.61 0.73 -7.74
CA ILE A 222 6.93 0.72 -9.03
C ILE A 222 7.58 -0.35 -9.90
N ASN A 223 6.81 -1.36 -10.33
CA ASN A 223 7.27 -2.45 -11.19
C ASN A 223 8.54 -3.18 -10.69
N GLY A 224 8.66 -3.37 -9.37
CA GLY A 224 9.82 -4.03 -8.76
C GLY A 224 11.05 -3.13 -8.55
N VAL A 225 10.96 -1.84 -8.89
CA VAL A 225 12.00 -0.83 -8.65
C VAL A 225 11.56 0.08 -7.49
N LEU A 226 12.45 0.35 -6.54
CA LEU A 226 12.18 1.18 -5.36
C LEU A 226 12.69 2.62 -5.57
N TYR A 227 11.82 3.61 -5.38
CA TYR A 227 12.10 5.05 -5.52
C TYR A 227 11.92 5.76 -4.16
N TYR A 228 12.78 6.72 -3.82
CA TYR A 228 12.65 7.58 -2.63
C TYR A 228 13.21 8.98 -2.96
N LEU A 229 12.75 10.02 -2.25
CA LEU A 229 13.03 11.43 -2.59
C LEU A 229 14.13 12.06 -1.71
N ASP A 230 14.74 13.15 -2.22
CA ASP A 230 15.60 14.10 -1.48
C ASP A 230 15.32 15.55 -1.97
N ALA A 231 14.82 16.39 -1.05
CA ALA A 231 14.56 17.83 -1.15
C ALA A 231 13.48 18.36 -2.14
N ILE A 232 13.04 19.62 -1.90
CA ILE A 232 11.80 20.32 -2.30
C ILE A 232 11.72 20.71 -3.81
N GLU A 233 12.59 20.16 -4.64
CA GLU A 233 12.46 20.17 -6.10
C GLU A 233 12.22 18.73 -6.57
N LEU A 234 11.26 18.52 -7.46
CA LEU A 234 11.06 17.18 -8.00
C LEU A 234 12.18 16.87 -8.97
N TYR A 235 13.22 16.20 -8.47
CA TYR A 235 14.31 15.69 -9.27
C TYR A 235 13.96 14.30 -9.80
N MET A 236 13.84 14.18 -11.12
CA MET A 236 13.67 12.90 -11.79
C MET A 236 14.98 12.50 -12.45
N TRP A 237 15.51 11.35 -12.07
CA TRP A 237 16.69 10.74 -12.69
C TRP A 237 16.25 9.56 -13.54
N ILE A 238 16.51 9.61 -14.85
CA ILE A 238 16.22 8.54 -15.80
C ILE A 238 17.54 7.85 -16.15
N LEU A 239 17.60 6.53 -15.99
CA LEU A 239 18.70 5.71 -16.50
C LEU A 239 18.42 5.41 -17.98
N GLU A 240 19.13 6.10 -18.88
CA GLU A 240 18.96 5.98 -20.33
C GLU A 240 19.58 4.68 -20.86
N ASP A 241 20.73 4.30 -20.30
CA ASP A 241 21.48 3.11 -20.71
C ASP A 241 22.04 2.41 -19.46
N VAL A 242 21.49 1.23 -19.16
CA VAL A 242 21.86 0.41 -17.99
C VAL A 242 23.30 -0.11 -18.10
N GLU A 243 23.76 -0.44 -19.31
CA GLU A 243 25.10 -1.02 -19.51
C GLU A 243 26.16 0.09 -19.43
N LYS A 244 25.88 1.25 -20.02
CA LYS A 244 26.79 2.42 -19.99
C LYS A 244 26.67 3.26 -18.72
N HIS A 245 25.66 3.01 -17.88
CA HIS A 245 25.37 3.79 -16.69
C HIS A 245 25.12 5.28 -17.00
N GLU A 246 24.41 5.56 -18.11
CA GLU A 246 24.10 6.94 -18.53
C GLU A 246 22.79 7.41 -17.89
N TRP A 247 22.83 8.57 -17.24
CA TRP A 247 21.68 9.13 -16.51
C TRP A 247 21.32 10.54 -17.02
N SER A 248 20.03 10.77 -17.21
CA SER A 248 19.43 12.08 -17.46
C SER A 248 18.80 12.63 -16.18
N LYS A 249 19.08 13.89 -15.84
CA LYS A 249 18.48 14.58 -14.68
C LYS A 249 17.48 15.63 -15.17
N TYR A 250 16.28 15.58 -14.61
CA TYR A 250 15.24 16.58 -14.78
C TYR A 250 14.91 17.18 -13.41
N ALA A 251 14.66 18.48 -13.37
CA ALA A 251 14.26 19.19 -12.16
C ALA A 251 12.99 19.98 -12.47
N TYR A 252 11.94 19.76 -11.68
CA TYR A 252 10.67 20.47 -11.81
C TYR A 252 10.41 21.26 -10.54
N THR A 253 10.21 22.57 -10.69
CA THR A 253 9.76 23.43 -9.60
C THR A 253 8.25 23.30 -9.49
N LEU A 254 7.78 22.64 -8.43
CA LEU A 254 6.35 22.45 -8.17
C LEU A 254 5.72 23.63 -7.41
N TRP A 255 6.38 24.78 -7.33
CA TRP A 255 5.84 25.94 -6.61
C TRP A 255 4.78 26.62 -7.49
N ASP A 256 3.51 26.27 -7.29
CA ASP A 256 2.34 26.83 -7.98
C ASP A 256 1.30 27.28 -6.94
N ASP A 257 0.47 28.27 -7.28
CA ASP A 257 -0.66 28.76 -6.45
C ASP A 257 -1.64 27.62 -6.07
N LYS A 258 -1.64 26.55 -6.86
CA LYS A 258 -2.47 25.35 -6.69
C LYS A 258 -2.15 24.51 -5.45
N PHE A 259 -0.95 24.62 -4.87
CA PHE A 259 -0.53 23.86 -3.69
C PHE A 259 -0.72 24.62 -2.37
N PHE A 260 -1.18 25.87 -2.44
CA PHE A 260 -1.59 26.64 -1.28
C PHE A 260 -3.06 26.34 -0.98
N VAL A 261 -3.35 26.01 0.28
CA VAL A 261 -4.73 25.73 0.71
C VAL A 261 -5.39 26.99 1.27
N ASP A 262 -4.58 27.89 1.86
CA ASP A 262 -4.90 29.26 2.30
C ASP A 262 -3.67 30.16 2.06
N ASP A 263 -3.83 31.49 2.09
CA ASP A 263 -2.84 32.54 1.73
C ASP A 263 -1.42 32.44 2.32
N ASP A 264 -1.11 31.50 3.23
CA ASP A 264 0.24 31.26 3.75
C ASP A 264 0.51 29.81 4.23
N LYS A 265 -0.40 28.85 3.99
CA LYS A 265 -0.24 27.46 4.48
C LYS A 265 0.13 26.50 3.34
N TYR A 266 1.35 25.97 3.39
CA TYR A 266 1.83 24.94 2.47
C TYR A 266 1.11 23.61 2.68
N ALA A 267 0.49 23.06 1.63
CA ALA A 267 0.14 21.65 1.60
C ALA A 267 1.44 20.83 1.58
N HIS A 268 1.63 19.95 2.56
CA HIS A 268 2.65 18.91 2.44
C HIS A 268 2.17 17.94 1.37
N VAL A 269 2.93 17.80 0.28
CA VAL A 269 2.55 17.00 -0.89
C VAL A 269 3.63 15.96 -1.15
N VAL A 270 3.22 14.73 -1.41
CA VAL A 270 4.09 13.57 -1.65
C VAL A 270 3.84 12.96 -3.02
N VAL A 271 4.90 12.46 -3.66
CA VAL A 271 4.78 11.65 -4.88
C VAL A 271 4.27 10.27 -4.49
N VAL A 272 3.18 9.82 -5.11
CA VAL A 272 2.51 8.56 -4.73
C VAL A 272 2.56 7.51 -5.84
N GLY A 273 2.87 7.93 -7.08
CA GLY A 273 3.06 7.02 -8.20
C GLY A 273 2.99 7.71 -9.54
N VAL A 274 2.87 6.92 -10.60
CA VAL A 274 2.87 7.40 -11.99
C VAL A 274 1.78 6.67 -12.78
N THR A 275 1.04 7.39 -13.63
CA THR A 275 0.04 6.77 -14.52
C THR A 275 0.72 6.03 -15.67
N SER A 276 -0.01 5.13 -16.34
CA SER A 276 0.47 4.49 -17.58
C SER A 276 0.77 5.48 -18.71
N MET A 277 0.27 6.72 -18.62
CA MET A 277 0.52 7.81 -19.56
C MET A 277 1.78 8.63 -19.20
N GLY A 278 2.41 8.35 -18.05
CA GLY A 278 3.61 9.03 -17.57
C GLY A 278 3.33 10.29 -16.75
N GLU A 279 2.10 10.49 -16.27
CA GLU A 279 1.78 11.58 -15.34
C GLU A 279 2.17 11.18 -13.93
N ILE A 280 2.81 12.08 -13.21
CA ILE A 280 3.22 11.89 -11.82
C ILE A 280 2.03 12.26 -10.94
N ILE A 281 1.60 11.31 -10.11
CA ILE A 281 0.51 11.52 -9.15
C ILE A 281 1.13 12.04 -7.86
N LEU A 282 0.62 13.17 -7.38
CA LEU A 282 0.96 13.76 -6.10
C LEU A 282 -0.27 13.76 -5.20
N SER A 283 -0.09 13.61 -3.89
CA SER A 283 -1.19 13.66 -2.92
C SER A 283 -0.84 14.56 -1.75
N MET A 284 -1.83 15.25 -1.20
CA MET A 284 -1.68 15.89 0.11
C MET A 284 -1.40 14.82 1.16
N GLY A 285 -0.36 15.03 1.96
CA GLY A 285 0.01 14.11 3.05
C GLY A 285 -0.82 14.30 4.31
N TYR A 286 -1.68 15.32 4.38
CA TYR A 286 -2.53 15.56 5.53
C TYR A 286 -3.95 15.96 5.13
N TYR A 287 -4.89 15.59 5.99
CA TYR A 287 -6.29 15.94 5.91
C TYR A 287 -6.77 16.58 7.22
N THR A 288 -7.62 17.59 7.09
CA THR A 288 -8.39 18.22 8.17
C THR A 288 -9.76 18.56 7.59
N SER A 289 -10.82 18.53 8.40
CA SER A 289 -12.17 18.82 7.91
C SER A 289 -12.40 20.29 7.53
N ASP A 290 -11.55 21.19 8.00
CA ASP A 290 -11.64 22.63 7.75
C ASP A 290 -11.15 23.02 6.35
N GLN A 291 -10.50 22.11 5.61
CA GLN A 291 -9.95 22.39 4.29
C GLN A 291 -10.20 21.24 3.29
N PRO A 292 -10.33 21.53 1.99
CA PRO A 292 -10.49 20.48 0.98
C PRO A 292 -9.21 19.63 0.84
N PHE A 293 -9.39 18.33 0.58
CA PHE A 293 -8.29 17.42 0.27
C PHE A 293 -8.06 17.32 -1.23
N TYR A 294 -6.80 17.34 -1.68
CA TYR A 294 -6.46 17.32 -3.10
C TYR A 294 -5.48 16.21 -3.48
N VAL A 295 -5.73 15.63 -4.66
CA VAL A 295 -4.78 14.84 -5.43
C VAL A 295 -4.43 15.61 -6.70
N PHE A 296 -3.15 15.56 -7.11
CA PHE A 296 -2.66 16.28 -8.26
C PHE A 296 -2.10 15.32 -9.31
N TYR A 297 -2.39 15.61 -10.58
CA TYR A 297 -1.80 14.94 -11.73
C TYR A 297 -0.85 15.92 -12.40
N PHE A 298 0.44 15.64 -12.28
CA PHE A 298 1.50 16.42 -12.89
C PHE A 298 1.95 15.77 -14.20
N ASN A 299 1.83 16.49 -15.31
CA ASN A 299 2.35 16.06 -16.58
C ASN A 299 3.72 16.69 -16.84
N PRO A 300 4.83 15.91 -16.79
CA PRO A 300 6.17 16.45 -16.95
C PRO A 300 6.47 16.90 -18.40
N LYS A 301 5.72 16.44 -19.40
CA LYS A 301 5.98 16.76 -20.83
C LYS A 301 5.64 18.21 -21.17
N ASN A 302 4.55 18.71 -20.62
CA ASN A 302 4.05 20.07 -20.85
C ASN A 302 4.09 20.93 -19.57
N ASN A 303 4.62 20.38 -18.47
CA ASN A 303 4.73 21.04 -17.17
C ASN A 303 3.38 21.54 -16.62
N THR A 304 2.30 20.79 -16.83
CA THR A 304 0.96 21.16 -16.33
C THR A 304 0.58 20.35 -15.11
N ILE A 305 -0.05 21.01 -14.14
CA ILE A 305 -0.60 20.38 -12.94
C ILE A 305 -2.11 20.53 -12.95
N GLN A 306 -2.79 19.40 -12.80
CA GLN A 306 -4.22 19.33 -12.57
C GLN A 306 -4.52 18.97 -11.12
N ARG A 307 -5.42 19.73 -10.52
CA ARG A 307 -5.89 19.54 -9.15
C ARG A 307 -7.27 18.88 -9.13
N VAL A 308 -7.42 17.85 -8.32
CA VAL A 308 -8.67 17.11 -8.10
C VAL A 308 -9.03 17.17 -6.61
N GLU A 309 -10.16 17.79 -6.30
CA GLU A 309 -10.74 17.82 -4.95
C GLU A 309 -11.38 16.48 -4.63
N ILE A 310 -11.06 15.92 -3.47
CA ILE A 310 -11.60 14.68 -2.97
C ILE A 310 -12.57 14.97 -1.81
N ARG A 311 -13.80 14.47 -1.93
CA ARG A 311 -14.85 14.59 -0.91
C ARG A 311 -15.20 13.24 -0.28
N GLY A 312 -15.98 13.27 0.79
CA GLY A 312 -16.45 12.05 1.47
C GLY A 312 -15.43 11.47 2.45
N LEU A 313 -14.41 12.25 2.81
CA LEU A 313 -13.46 11.94 3.89
C LEU A 313 -13.94 12.48 5.25
N GLU A 314 -15.11 13.14 5.26
CA GLU A 314 -15.69 13.84 6.43
C GLU A 314 -16.03 12.89 7.59
N GLU A 315 -16.28 11.61 7.32
CA GLU A 315 -16.60 10.61 8.35
C GLU A 315 -15.44 10.33 9.33
N CYS A 316 -14.23 10.81 9.03
CA CYS A 316 -13.01 10.57 9.83
C CYS A 316 -12.62 11.68 10.79
N ASP A 317 -13.27 12.85 10.75
CA ASP A 317 -12.89 13.97 11.61
C ASP A 317 -13.59 13.91 12.97
N TYR A 318 -12.98 13.18 13.91
CA TYR A 318 -13.49 13.06 15.27
C TYR A 318 -13.03 14.20 16.18
N ASP A 319 -11.90 14.87 15.88
CA ASP A 319 -11.21 15.76 16.82
C ASP A 319 -10.69 17.08 16.23
N HIS A 320 -11.01 17.43 14.97
CA HIS A 320 -10.48 18.60 14.24
C HIS A 320 -8.94 18.64 14.17
N LEU A 321 -8.32 17.46 14.27
CA LEU A 321 -6.87 17.31 14.23
C LEU A 321 -6.39 17.09 12.79
N ARG A 322 -5.11 17.35 12.58
CA ARG A 322 -4.44 17.08 11.30
C ARG A 322 -4.13 15.59 11.19
N HIS A 323 -4.85 14.89 10.34
CA HIS A 323 -4.69 13.45 10.09
C HIS A 323 -3.68 13.20 8.97
N MET A 324 -2.77 12.26 9.17
CA MET A 324 -1.85 11.82 8.10
C MET A 324 -2.63 11.02 7.06
N VAL A 325 -2.31 11.23 5.78
CA VAL A 325 -2.93 10.50 4.67
C VAL A 325 -1.89 9.73 3.88
N TYR A 326 -2.10 8.42 3.81
CA TYR A 326 -1.33 7.53 2.96
C TYR A 326 -2.10 7.26 1.69
N THR A 327 -1.47 7.50 0.55
CA THR A 327 -2.10 7.35 -0.76
C THR A 327 -1.34 6.30 -1.56
N PHE A 328 -2.07 5.31 -2.06
CA PHE A 328 -1.51 4.20 -2.82
C PHE A 328 -2.20 4.13 -4.18
N VAL A 329 -1.40 4.10 -5.25
CA VAL A 329 -1.90 3.99 -6.63
C VAL A 329 -1.91 2.54 -7.09
N ASP A 330 -2.51 2.30 -8.25
CA ASP A 330 -2.61 1.01 -8.93
C ASP A 330 -3.29 -0.06 -8.07
N HIS A 331 -4.17 0.38 -7.15
CA HIS A 331 -4.90 -0.52 -6.28
C HIS A 331 -5.92 -1.32 -7.08
N VAL A 332 -5.82 -2.65 -6.96
CA VAL A 332 -6.74 -3.59 -7.58
C VAL A 332 -7.46 -4.40 -6.51
N GLU A 333 -8.74 -4.66 -6.75
CA GLU A 333 -9.48 -5.62 -5.96
C GLU A 333 -9.07 -7.02 -6.43
N ASP A 334 -8.53 -7.83 -5.52
CA ASP A 334 -8.18 -9.21 -5.78
C ASP A 334 -8.90 -10.15 -4.80
N LEU A 335 -9.59 -11.14 -5.37
CA LEU A 335 -10.31 -12.18 -4.63
C LEU A 335 -9.38 -13.26 -4.07
N ASN A 336 -8.15 -13.36 -4.57
CA ASN A 336 -7.13 -14.33 -4.18
C ASN A 336 -6.24 -13.88 -3.04
N VAL A 337 -6.23 -12.61 -2.64
CA VAL A 337 -5.38 -12.14 -1.53
C VAL A 337 -5.85 -12.70 -0.17
N ASN A 338 -6.91 -13.51 -0.17
CA ASN A 338 -7.26 -14.44 0.90
C ASN A 338 -6.57 -15.81 0.78
N ASP A 339 -5.47 -15.93 0.03
CA ASP A 339 -4.76 -17.20 -0.07
C ASP A 339 -4.29 -17.54 1.34
N SER A 340 -5.05 -18.42 1.98
CA SER A 340 -4.84 -18.95 3.33
C SER A 340 -3.38 -19.34 3.57
N LYS A 341 -2.59 -19.60 2.52
CA LYS A 341 -1.16 -19.88 2.62
C LYS A 341 -0.29 -18.69 3.01
N LEU A 342 -0.64 -17.46 2.63
CA LEU A 342 0.08 -16.23 3.01
C LEU A 342 -0.43 -15.68 4.34
N LEU A 343 -1.75 -15.69 4.56
CA LEU A 343 -2.37 -15.09 5.75
C LEU A 343 -2.56 -16.07 6.93
N ASN A 344 -2.77 -17.37 6.68
CA ASN A 344 -2.91 -18.36 7.78
C ASN A 344 -1.57 -18.97 8.22
N SER A 345 -0.42 -18.64 7.58
CA SER A 345 0.87 -19.20 8.00
C SER A 345 1.41 -18.60 9.30
N SER A 346 0.82 -17.52 9.82
CA SER A 346 1.34 -16.79 10.99
C SER A 346 0.49 -16.90 12.25
N ILE A 347 -0.56 -17.72 12.28
CA ILE A 347 -1.29 -17.96 13.54
C ILE A 347 -0.45 -18.97 14.35
N TYR A 348 0.45 -18.44 15.18
CA TYR A 348 1.47 -19.12 16.00
C TYR A 348 2.74 -19.60 15.26
N ALA A 349 3.62 -18.67 14.86
CA ALA A 349 5.04 -18.99 14.90
C ALA A 349 5.51 -18.78 16.35
N PRO A 350 5.81 -19.83 17.14
CA PRO A 350 6.35 -19.63 18.47
C PRO A 350 7.66 -18.86 18.33
N TYR A 351 7.82 -17.81 19.15
CA TYR A 351 9.11 -17.25 19.51
C TYR A 351 10.10 -18.39 19.63
N VAL A 352 11.08 -18.44 18.72
CA VAL A 352 12.15 -19.43 18.79
C VAL A 352 12.91 -19.12 20.07
N LYS A 353 12.66 -19.92 21.12
CA LYS A 353 13.48 -19.92 22.33
C LYS A 353 14.94 -20.06 21.89
N THR A 354 15.78 -19.11 22.29
CA THR A 354 17.23 -19.23 22.22
C THR A 354 17.68 -20.45 23.03
N LYS A 355 18.69 -21.15 22.51
CA LYS A 355 19.32 -22.36 23.09
C LYS A 355 20.19 -22.04 24.32
N GLU A 356 19.66 -21.39 25.34
CA GLU A 356 20.43 -21.14 26.58
C GLU A 356 19.74 -21.62 27.88
N GLU A 357 18.54 -22.20 27.83
CA GLU A 357 17.84 -22.72 29.04
C GLU A 357 17.93 -24.25 29.25
N GLU A 358 18.91 -24.96 28.66
CA GLU A 358 19.12 -26.40 28.89
C GLU A 358 20.38 -26.71 29.72
N LYS A 359 20.82 -25.79 30.58
CA LYS A 359 22.03 -26.01 31.40
C LYS A 359 21.90 -25.87 32.91
N ASP A 360 20.69 -25.69 33.45
CA ASP A 360 20.50 -25.64 34.90
C ASP A 360 19.37 -26.57 35.37
N GLU A 361 19.42 -27.85 34.99
CA GLU A 361 18.84 -28.94 35.78
C GLU A 361 19.69 -30.21 35.58
N GLU A 362 20.77 -30.33 36.35
CA GLU A 362 21.35 -31.62 36.75
C GLU A 362 21.75 -31.58 38.23
#